data_AF-A0A392NWN2-F1
#
_entry.id   AF-A0A392NWN2-F1
#
_cell.length_a   1.000
_cell.length_b   1.000
_cell.length_c   1.000
_cell.angle_alpha   90.00
_cell.angle_beta   90.00
_cell.angle_gamma   90.00
#
_symmetry.space_group_name_H-M   'P 1'
#
loop_
_entity.id
_entity.type
_entity.pdbx_description
1 polymer ?
#
loop_
_entity_poly.entity_id
_entity_poly.type
_entity_poly.pdbx_seq_one_letter_code
_entity_poly.pdbx_strand_id
1 'polypeptide(L)' 'MEQAVLDDIINRLLEVRSRPGKQVQLSEAEIRQLCGVAREIFLQQPNLLELEAPIKIC' A
#
# COMPACT_ATOMS: atom_id res chain seq x y z
N MET A 1 -4.99 7.52 7.93
CA MET A 1 -4.46 8.29 6.78
C MET A 1 -5.63 8.79 5.98
N GLU A 2 -5.59 10.04 5.52
CA GLU A 2 -6.67 10.60 4.69
C GLU A 2 -6.74 9.88 3.35
N GLN A 3 -7.95 9.59 2.87
CA GLN A 3 -8.16 8.84 1.63
C GLN A 3 -7.51 9.52 0.42
N ALA A 4 -7.64 10.84 0.30
CA ALA A 4 -7.04 11.61 -0.78
C ALA A 4 -5.51 11.49 -0.82
N VAL A 5 -4.85 11.41 0.34
CA VAL A 5 -3.39 11.22 0.44
C VAL A 5 -3.00 9.82 0.00
N LEU A 6 -3.76 8.79 0.41
CA LEU A 6 -3.51 7.41 -0.02
C LEU A 6 -3.68 7.25 -1.53
N ASP A 7 -4.76 7.81 -2.09
CA ASP A 7 -5.04 7.75 -3.52
C ASP A 7 -3.94 8.45 -4.34
N ASP A 8 -3.43 9.60 -3.87
CA ASP A 8 -2.29 10.28 -4.49
C ASP A 8 -1.02 9.42 -4.49
N ILE A 9 -0.68 8.79 -3.36
CA ILE A 9 0.47 7.87 -3.26
C ILE A 9 0.32 6.70 -4.24
N ILE A 10 -0.87 6.10 -4.30
CA ILE A 10 -1.16 4.99 -5.23
C ILE A 10 -0.95 5.46 -6.67
N ASN A 11 -1.50 6.61 -7.05
CA ASN A 11 -1.37 7.14 -8.41
C ASN A 11 0.11 7.38 -8.79
N ARG A 12 0.90 8.02 -7.91
CA ARG A 12 2.34 8.22 -8.12
C ARG A 12 3.11 6.91 -8.31
N LEU A 13 2.78 5.88 -7.51
CA LEU A 13 3.40 4.55 -7.62
C LEU A 13 3.02 3.83 -8.93
N LEU A 14 1.82 4.08 -9.46
CA LEU A 14 1.33 3.46 -10.69
C LEU A 14 1.84 4.15 -11.96
N GLU A 15 2.16 5.45 -11.92
CA GLU A 15 2.67 6.21 -13.06
C GLU A 15 3.96 5.64 -13.68
N VAL A 16 4.80 4.98 -12.86
CA VAL A 16 6.08 4.44 -13.32
C VAL A 16 5.96 3.09 -14.04
N ARG A 17 4.75 2.53 -14.20
CA ARG A 17 4.52 1.27 -14.94
C ARG A 17 5.08 1.28 -16.36
N SER A 18 5.13 2.45 -17.01
CA SER A 18 5.65 2.62 -18.37
C SER A 18 7.16 2.85 -18.44
N ARG A 19 7.84 3.03 -17.29
CA ARG A 19 9.27 3.39 -17.21
C ARG A 19 9.99 2.55 -16.15
N PRO A 20 10.39 1.31 -16.48
CA PRO A 20 11.13 0.45 -15.57
C PRO A 20 12.39 1.15 -15.03
N GLY A 21 12.62 1.08 -13.73
CA GLY A 21 13.79 1.69 -13.07
C GLY A 21 13.63 3.16 -12.65
N LYS A 22 12.52 3.83 -13.01
CA LYS A 22 12.24 5.17 -12.48
C LYS A 22 11.82 5.08 -11.01
N GLN A 23 12.55 5.79 -10.14
CA GLN A 23 12.20 5.90 -8.72
C GLN A 23 11.00 6.84 -8.52
N VAL A 24 10.13 6.47 -7.58
CA VAL A 24 9.01 7.31 -7.13
C VAL A 24 9.44 8.03 -5.85
N GLN A 25 9.27 9.34 -5.82
CA GLN A 25 9.61 10.15 -4.66
C GLN A 25 8.44 10.13 -3.67
N LEU A 26 8.64 9.46 -2.54
CA LEU A 26 7.78 9.51 -1.36
C LEU A 26 8.58 10.14 -0.22
N SER A 27 7.95 11.03 0.53
CA SER A 27 8.54 11.59 1.74
C SER A 27 8.64 10.53 2.83
N GLU A 28 9.57 10.71 3.77
CA GLU A 28 9.70 9.83 4.94
C GLU A 28 8.40 9.78 5.75
N ALA A 29 7.69 10.90 5.88
CA ALA A 29 6.43 10.98 6.60
C ALA A 29 5.34 10.10 5.95
N GLU A 30 5.20 10.15 4.62
CA GLU A 30 4.28 9.30 3.87
C GLU A 30 4.61 7.81 4.06
N ILE A 31 5.90 7.45 3.96
CA ILE A 31 6.35 6.07 4.16
C ILE A 31 6.04 5.59 5.58
N ARG A 32 6.36 6.38 6.60
CA ARG A 32 6.06 6.04 8.00
C ARG A 32 4.56 5.91 8.24
N GLN A 33 3.74 6.76 7.63
CA GLN A 33 2.29 6.72 7.76
C GLN A 33 1.71 5.46 7.12
N LEU A 34 2.18 5.07 5.93
CA LEU A 34 1.80 3.81 5.27
C LEU A 34 2.12 2.62 6.18
N CYS A 35 3.34 2.55 6.72
CA CYS A 35 3.75 1.48 7.63
C CYS A 35 2.92 1.45 8.92
N GLY A 36 2.63 2.62 9.51
CA GLY A 36 1.82 2.73 10.72
C GLY A 36 0.41 2.20 10.52
N VAL A 37 -0.28 2.68 9.48
CA VAL A 37 -1.65 2.24 9.17
C VAL A 37 -1.69 0.77 8.76
N ALA A 38 -0.75 0.29 7.94
CA ALA A 38 -0.69 -1.11 7.55
C ALA A 38 -0.47 -2.03 8.76
N ARG A 39 0.41 -1.64 9.70
CA ARG A 39 0.63 -2.38 10.94
C ARG A 39 -0.64 -2.48 11.78
N GLU A 40 -1.40 -1.40 11.91
CA GLU A 40 -2.68 -1.43 12.63
C GLU A 40 -3.68 -2.40 11.98
N ILE A 41 -3.80 -2.39 10.64
CA ILE A 41 -4.68 -3.31 9.91
C ILE A 41 -4.24 -4.77 10.11
N PHE A 42 -2.94 -5.07 10.00
CA PHE A 42 -2.44 -6.43 10.21
C PHE A 42 -2.67 -6.92 11.64
N LEU A 43 -2.57 -6.04 12.65
CA LEU A 43 -2.86 -6.38 14.04
C LEU A 43 -4.34 -6.59 14.33
N GLN A 44 -5.23 -5.98 13.53
CA GLN A 44 -6.68 -6.18 13.61
C GLN A 44 -7.13 -7.49 12.94
N GLN A 45 -6.32 -8.02 12.01
CA GLN A 45 -6.58 -9.28 11.34
C GLN A 45 -6.04 -10.47 12.15
N PRO A 46 -6.64 -11.67 12.01
CA PRO A 46 -6.10 -12.87 12.65
C PRO A 46 -4.78 -13.29 11.99
N ASN A 47 -3.88 -13.88 12.78
CA ASN A 47 -2.61 -14.44 12.29
C ASN A 47 -2.83 -15.56 11.25
N LEU A 48 -3.97 -16.26 11.32
CA LEU A 48 -4.42 -17.23 10.32
C LEU A 48 -5.58 -16.61 9.55
N LEU A 49 -5.32 -16.17 8.32
CA LEU A 49 -6.34 -15.58 7.45
C LEU A 49 -7.25 -16.67 6.88
N GLU A 50 -8.56 -16.47 7.05
CA GLU A 50 -9.59 -17.25 6.36
C GLU A 50 -10.07 -16.45 5.15
N LEU A 51 -9.80 -16.96 3.94
CA LEU A 51 -10.05 -16.27 2.67
C LEU A 51 -11.03 -17.07 1.82
N GLU A 52 -11.94 -16.38 1.14
CA GLU A 52 -12.92 -16.98 0.23
C GLU A 52 -12.49 -16.83 -1.23
N ALA A 53 -12.86 -17.80 -2.07
CA ALA A 53 -12.65 -17.74 -3.51
C ALA A 53 -13.67 -16.82 -4.18
N PRO A 54 -13.34 -16.17 -5.32
CA PRO A 54 -12.10 -16.29 -6.09
C PRO A 54 -10.99 -15.35 -5.61
N ILE A 55 -9.76 -15.86 -5.54
CA ILE A 55 -8.56 -15.08 -5.19
C ILE A 55 -7.40 -15.43 -6.12
N LYS A 56 -6.55 -14.45 -6.43
CA LYS A 56 -5.27 -14.67 -7.12
C LYS A 56 -4.16 -14.74 -6.08
N ILE A 57 -3.40 -15.84 -6.09
CA ILE A 57 -2.19 -16.01 -5.27
C ILE A 57 -0.99 -15.63 -6.14
N CYS A 58 -0.14 -14.72 -5.67
CA CYS A 58 1.05 -14.21 -6.36
C CYS A 58 2.33 -14.63 -5.65
#